data_AF-A0A938MLH3-F1
#
_entry.id   AF-A0A938MLH3-F1
#
_cell.length_a   1.000
_cell.length_b   1.000
_cell.length_c   1.000
_cell.angle_alpha   90.00
_cell.angle_beta   90.00
_cell.angle_gamma   90.00
#
_symmetry.space_group_name_H-M   'P 1'
#
loop_
_entity.id
_entity.type
_entity.pdbx_description
1 polymer ?
#
loop_
_entity_poly.entity_id
_entity_poly.type
_entity_poly.pdbx_seq_one_letter_code
_entity_poly.pdbx_strand_id
1 'polypeptide(L)'
;GVGDQYPLSREKLCPILGFYVVRNLEEAVNLCTDLMHFGGLGHTASVFSQDPKVIQEFAGTLNAGRIIVNSPSSQGAIGDLYNRIHPSLTLGCGAGGKNITTDNVTVSHLVNIKRVTKRMVDMKWFRVPPRIYFEPGSLDTFFTHEIKDMGVKRAMIVCSGSAVRLGSTARLEKYLHDAGIATGIFSDVQADPTVETVTKGAEAMKKFEPDLIIALGGGSPIDAAKAMWLFYEHPEISFDELRLRFMDIRKRVVPFPALGQKAQLIAIPTTSGTGSEVTAFSVVTDAKTGTKYPLADYAMTPHVAIIDPNLTMTVPAAVTADTGMDVLAHAVEAYVSVVASDYTDPLALHAIKLVFEHLPQAVNHGTNALAREKMHNASTIAGMAFTNAFLGINHCLAHILGATFHIPHGRANSLVMIPVIRYNASLPKKFVAYPKYRVPQAKPRYAEIAATLKLPASTE
;
A
#
# COMPACT_ATOMS: atom_id res chain seq x y z
N GLY A 1 48.57 9.58 -34.62
CA GLY A 1 47.10 9.47 -34.44
C GLY A 1 46.73 8.07 -33.99
N VAL A 2 45.43 7.78 -33.99
CA VAL A 2 44.83 6.46 -33.69
C VAL A 2 44.15 5.94 -34.95
N GLY A 3 44.21 4.63 -35.20
CA GLY A 3 43.54 4.00 -36.34
C GLY A 3 44.48 3.30 -37.31
N ASP A 4 43.92 2.78 -38.41
CA ASP A 4 44.63 1.92 -39.37
C ASP A 4 45.82 2.59 -40.06
N GLN A 5 45.76 3.90 -40.27
CA GLN A 5 46.86 4.68 -40.84
C GLN A 5 48.02 4.88 -39.85
N TYR A 6 47.79 4.60 -38.57
CA TYR A 6 48.77 4.70 -37.48
C TYR A 6 48.97 3.32 -36.85
N PRO A 7 49.70 2.39 -37.49
CA PRO A 7 49.78 0.98 -37.06
C PRO A 7 50.34 0.81 -35.64
N LEU A 8 51.15 1.77 -35.16
CA LEU A 8 51.64 1.78 -33.77
C LEU A 8 50.55 2.04 -32.73
N SER A 9 49.32 2.38 -33.12
CA SER A 9 48.16 2.53 -32.22
C SER A 9 47.41 1.21 -31.95
N ARG A 10 47.73 0.13 -32.69
CA ARG A 10 47.11 -1.19 -32.49
C ARG A 10 47.63 -1.90 -31.25
N GLU A 11 46.94 -2.95 -30.86
CA GLU A 11 47.47 -3.97 -29.97
C GLU A 11 48.72 -4.62 -30.60
N LYS A 12 49.82 -4.65 -29.85
CA LYS A 12 51.11 -5.16 -30.28
C LYS A 12 51.64 -6.08 -29.19
N LEU A 13 51.74 -7.37 -29.48
CA LEU A 13 52.23 -8.38 -28.54
C LEU A 13 53.76 -8.50 -28.58
N CYS A 14 54.44 -7.35 -28.61
CA CYS A 14 55.90 -7.24 -28.61
C CYS A 14 56.34 -6.05 -27.74
N PRO A 15 57.63 -5.92 -27.37
CA PRO A 15 58.12 -4.87 -26.48
C PRO A 15 58.07 -3.42 -27.01
N ILE A 16 57.30 -3.14 -28.06
CA ILE A 16 57.19 -1.82 -28.68
C ILE A 16 56.03 -1.04 -28.06
N LEU A 17 56.31 0.12 -27.48
CA LEU A 17 55.31 1.03 -26.90
C LEU A 17 54.98 2.18 -27.85
N GLY A 18 53.68 2.50 -27.97
CA GLY A 18 53.24 3.76 -28.56
C GLY A 18 53.32 4.87 -27.52
N PHE A 19 54.04 5.94 -27.81
CA PHE A 19 54.16 7.09 -26.91
C PHE A 19 53.46 8.30 -27.52
N TYR A 20 52.57 8.91 -26.74
CA TYR A 20 51.78 10.07 -27.15
C TYR A 20 52.01 11.21 -26.17
N VAL A 21 52.18 12.42 -26.70
CA VAL A 21 52.32 13.65 -25.91
C VAL A 21 51.03 14.46 -26.06
N VAL A 22 50.43 14.82 -24.94
CA VAL A 22 49.17 15.56 -24.84
C VAL A 22 49.36 16.74 -23.89
N ARG A 23 48.51 17.76 -23.99
CA ARG A 23 48.69 19.03 -23.26
C ARG A 23 48.11 18.99 -21.85
N ASN A 24 47.04 18.22 -21.67
CA ASN A 24 46.26 18.17 -20.44
C ASN A 24 45.60 16.79 -20.28
N LEU A 25 44.92 16.61 -19.15
CA LEU A 25 44.26 15.36 -18.80
C LEU A 25 43.11 15.01 -19.77
N GLU A 26 42.30 15.99 -20.16
CA GLU A 26 41.16 15.79 -21.04
C GLU A 26 41.61 15.19 -22.40
N GLU A 27 42.66 15.77 -23.00
CA GLU A 27 43.27 15.22 -24.21
C GLU A 27 43.82 13.81 -24.00
N ALA A 28 44.41 13.52 -22.83
CA ALA A 28 44.93 12.20 -22.49
C ALA A 28 43.80 11.16 -22.44
N VAL A 29 42.71 11.47 -21.74
CA VAL A 29 41.56 10.58 -21.55
C VAL A 29 40.84 10.34 -22.87
N ASN A 30 40.64 11.38 -23.68
CA ASN A 30 40.05 11.27 -25.02
C ASN A 30 40.89 10.36 -25.92
N LEU A 31 42.21 10.54 -25.92
CA LEU A 31 43.10 9.70 -26.71
C LEU A 31 43.10 8.24 -26.24
N CYS A 32 43.11 7.98 -24.92
CA CYS A 32 42.97 6.64 -24.38
C CYS A 32 41.62 6.01 -24.77
N THR A 33 40.56 6.80 -24.82
CA THR A 33 39.22 6.35 -25.24
C THR A 33 39.22 5.94 -26.70
N ASP A 34 39.82 6.74 -27.59
CA ASP A 34 39.97 6.40 -29.01
C ASP A 34 40.76 5.11 -29.21
N LEU A 35 41.87 4.94 -28.48
CA LEU A 35 42.69 3.72 -28.52
C LEU A 35 41.91 2.49 -28.07
N MET A 36 41.12 2.61 -27.00
CA MET A 36 40.27 1.53 -26.51
C MET A 36 39.19 1.16 -27.54
N HIS A 37 38.52 2.14 -28.13
CA HIS A 37 37.51 1.90 -29.17
C HIS A 37 38.10 1.27 -30.43
N PHE A 38 39.36 1.56 -30.75
CA PHE A 38 40.01 1.00 -31.93
C PHE A 38 40.35 -0.48 -31.79
N GLY A 39 40.71 -0.97 -30.60
CA GLY A 39 41.04 -2.40 -30.43
C GLY A 39 41.15 -2.94 -29.01
N GLY A 40 41.02 -2.12 -27.97
CA GLY A 40 41.18 -2.53 -26.58
C GLY A 40 39.87 -2.63 -25.78
N LEU A 41 38.72 -2.45 -26.42
CA LEU A 41 37.46 -2.14 -25.75
C LEU A 41 37.11 -3.15 -24.66
N GLY A 42 36.86 -2.64 -23.46
CA GLY A 42 36.47 -3.43 -22.30
C GLY A 42 37.58 -4.25 -21.64
N HIS A 43 38.83 -4.25 -22.15
CA HIS A 43 39.90 -5.07 -21.58
C HIS A 43 40.48 -4.47 -20.28
N THR A 44 41.56 -3.68 -20.35
CA THR A 44 42.21 -3.09 -19.16
C THR A 44 42.84 -1.76 -19.53
N ALA A 45 42.74 -0.77 -18.64
CA ALA A 45 43.48 0.48 -18.72
C ALA A 45 44.24 0.74 -17.42
N SER A 46 45.33 1.50 -17.48
CA SER A 46 46.14 1.84 -16.31
C SER A 46 46.43 3.33 -16.23
N VAL A 47 46.41 3.88 -15.02
CA VAL A 47 46.73 5.29 -14.74
C VAL A 47 47.77 5.38 -13.62
N PHE A 48 48.78 6.23 -13.81
CA PHE A 48 49.77 6.55 -12.80
C PHE A 48 49.54 7.97 -12.32
N SER A 49 48.88 8.12 -11.17
CA SER A 49 48.57 9.40 -10.56
C SER A 49 48.33 9.22 -9.06
N GLN A 50 48.67 10.23 -8.26
CA GLN A 50 48.29 10.31 -6.85
C GLN A 50 47.09 11.23 -6.63
N ASP A 51 46.64 11.95 -7.67
CA ASP A 51 45.48 12.84 -7.59
C ASP A 51 44.18 12.04 -7.77
N PRO A 52 43.29 11.98 -6.76
CA PRO A 52 42.03 11.28 -6.83
C PRO A 52 41.11 11.77 -7.96
N LYS A 53 41.13 13.07 -8.28
CA LYS A 53 40.29 13.63 -9.34
C LYS A 53 40.69 13.08 -10.71
N VAL A 54 42.00 13.00 -10.96
CA VAL A 54 42.58 12.43 -12.18
C VAL A 54 42.19 10.95 -12.31
N ILE A 55 42.32 10.18 -11.22
CA ILE A 55 41.97 8.75 -11.21
C ILE A 55 40.48 8.57 -11.50
N GLN A 56 39.62 9.38 -10.88
CA GLN A 56 38.17 9.29 -11.03
C GLN A 56 37.72 9.68 -12.45
N GLU A 57 38.29 10.73 -13.03
CA GLU A 57 38.00 11.16 -14.41
C GLU A 57 38.42 10.10 -15.42
N PHE A 58 39.62 9.52 -15.26
CA PHE A 58 40.12 8.44 -16.10
C PHE A 58 39.23 7.19 -15.98
N ALA A 59 38.90 6.77 -14.75
CA ALA A 59 38.11 5.59 -14.49
C ALA A 59 36.64 5.72 -14.90
N GLY A 60 36.05 6.92 -14.77
CA GLY A 60 34.66 7.19 -15.13
C GLY A 60 34.44 7.30 -16.64
N THR A 61 35.48 7.65 -17.40
CA THR A 61 35.39 7.86 -18.85
C THR A 61 35.73 6.60 -19.65
N LEU A 62 36.73 5.82 -19.22
CA LEU A 62 37.22 4.69 -20.02
C LEU A 62 36.36 3.44 -19.89
N ASN A 63 35.95 2.91 -21.04
CA ASN A 63 35.28 1.62 -21.13
C ASN A 63 36.28 0.45 -21.04
N ALA A 64 36.77 0.17 -19.84
CA ALA A 64 37.65 -0.95 -19.51
C ALA A 64 37.07 -1.76 -18.35
N GLY A 65 37.19 -3.10 -18.40
CA GLY A 65 36.74 -3.98 -17.30
C GLY A 65 37.59 -3.83 -16.04
N ARG A 66 38.84 -3.34 -16.18
CA ARG A 66 39.79 -3.10 -15.09
C ARG A 66 40.49 -1.76 -15.27
N ILE A 67 40.54 -0.96 -14.22
CA ILE A 67 41.36 0.24 -14.11
C ILE A 67 42.47 -0.04 -13.08
N ILE A 68 43.72 -0.03 -13.54
CA ILE A 68 44.89 -0.34 -12.72
C ILE A 68 45.59 0.96 -12.34
N VAL A 69 45.54 1.31 -11.06
CA VAL A 69 46.12 2.56 -10.54
C VAL A 69 47.51 2.29 -9.98
N ASN A 70 48.50 3.07 -10.41
CA ASN A 70 49.88 3.05 -9.91
C ASN A 70 50.52 1.65 -9.89
N SER A 71 50.18 0.79 -10.85
CA SER A 71 50.71 -0.56 -10.97
C SER A 71 50.90 -0.93 -12.45
N PRO A 72 51.88 -1.77 -12.79
CA PRO A 72 52.05 -2.21 -14.17
C PRO A 72 50.83 -2.98 -14.64
N SER A 73 50.33 -2.68 -15.84
CA SER A 73 49.06 -3.23 -16.34
C SER A 73 49.10 -4.74 -16.51
N SER A 74 50.22 -5.33 -16.95
CA SER A 74 50.35 -6.77 -17.18
C SER A 74 50.22 -7.60 -15.89
N GLN A 75 50.86 -7.21 -14.80
CA GLN A 75 50.71 -7.91 -13.52
C GLN A 75 49.49 -7.45 -12.73
N GLY A 76 49.14 -6.16 -12.81
CA GLY A 76 47.97 -5.61 -12.14
C GLY A 76 46.66 -6.18 -12.69
N ALA A 77 46.56 -6.41 -14.00
CA ALA A 77 45.35 -6.96 -14.62
C ALA A 77 45.06 -8.40 -14.22
N ILE A 78 46.12 -9.21 -14.06
CA ILE A 78 46.01 -10.63 -13.68
C ILE A 78 45.45 -10.77 -12.27
N GLY A 79 45.74 -9.83 -11.36
CA GLY A 79 45.26 -9.83 -9.99
C GLY A 79 46.25 -10.44 -8.98
N ASP A 80 45.93 -10.29 -7.69
CA ASP A 80 46.62 -10.80 -6.49
C ASP A 80 48.09 -10.34 -6.25
N LEU A 81 48.81 -9.86 -7.27
CA LEU A 81 50.21 -9.44 -7.09
C LEU A 81 50.35 -8.00 -6.58
N TYR A 82 49.62 -7.06 -7.18
CA TYR A 82 49.63 -5.63 -6.84
C TYR A 82 48.29 -5.13 -6.30
N ASN A 83 47.26 -5.97 -6.32
CA ASN A 83 45.91 -5.63 -5.91
C ASN A 83 45.18 -6.91 -5.44
N ARG A 84 43.89 -6.78 -5.10
CA ARG A 84 43.04 -7.88 -4.61
C ARG A 84 42.03 -8.39 -5.64
N ILE A 85 42.26 -8.11 -6.93
CA ILE A 85 41.44 -8.69 -8.00
C ILE A 85 41.73 -10.19 -8.06
N HIS A 86 40.72 -11.00 -8.37
CA HIS A 86 40.89 -12.44 -8.49
C HIS A 86 42.00 -12.80 -9.50
N PRO A 87 42.96 -13.66 -9.12
CA PRO A 87 44.05 -14.04 -10.02
C PRO A 87 43.51 -14.86 -11.20
N SER A 88 43.73 -14.40 -12.43
CA SER A 88 43.42 -15.15 -13.65
C SER A 88 44.22 -14.67 -14.85
N LEU A 89 44.55 -15.59 -15.76
CA LEU A 89 45.09 -15.26 -17.08
C LEU A 89 43.99 -15.11 -18.14
N THR A 90 42.77 -15.55 -17.82
CA THR A 90 41.61 -15.41 -18.68
C THR A 90 40.81 -14.21 -18.19
N LEU A 91 41.04 -13.07 -18.84
CA LEU A 91 40.47 -11.79 -18.44
C LEU A 91 39.22 -11.51 -19.27
N GLY A 92 38.07 -11.38 -18.61
CA GLY A 92 36.84 -10.96 -19.25
C GLY A 92 36.91 -9.52 -19.72
N CYS A 93 36.46 -9.24 -20.94
CA CYS A 93 36.47 -7.90 -21.54
C CYS A 93 35.06 -7.29 -21.62
N GLY A 94 34.06 -7.95 -21.02
CA GLY A 94 32.66 -7.56 -21.10
C GLY A 94 32.13 -7.48 -22.53
N ALA A 95 30.95 -6.87 -22.66
CA ALA A 95 30.26 -6.77 -23.94
C ALA A 95 31.09 -6.02 -25.00
N GLY A 96 31.95 -5.08 -24.57
CA GLY A 96 32.87 -4.36 -25.43
C GLY A 96 33.87 -5.27 -26.14
N GLY A 97 34.41 -6.27 -25.43
CA GLY A 97 35.25 -7.32 -26.01
C GLY A 97 34.48 -8.58 -26.42
N LYS A 98 33.17 -8.46 -26.68
CA LYS A 98 32.28 -9.53 -27.17
C LYS A 98 32.20 -10.77 -26.26
N ASN A 99 32.27 -10.57 -24.94
CA ASN A 99 32.01 -11.61 -23.94
C ASN A 99 31.11 -11.09 -22.81
N ILE A 100 30.60 -11.96 -21.92
CA ILE A 100 29.55 -11.58 -20.95
C ILE A 100 30.10 -11.10 -19.60
N THR A 101 31.41 -11.26 -19.33
CA THR A 101 32.01 -10.95 -18.03
C THR A 101 33.14 -9.94 -18.18
N THR A 102 33.19 -8.94 -17.30
CA THR A 102 34.34 -8.05 -17.13
C THR A 102 35.30 -8.55 -16.06
N ASP A 103 34.93 -9.62 -15.35
CA ASP A 103 35.71 -10.19 -14.25
C ASP A 103 36.91 -11.00 -14.77
N ASN A 104 37.87 -11.23 -13.88
CA ASN A 104 38.90 -12.22 -14.08
C ASN A 104 38.23 -13.60 -13.94
N VAL A 105 38.28 -14.43 -14.98
CA VAL A 105 37.52 -15.68 -14.99
C VAL A 105 38.03 -16.62 -13.91
N THR A 106 37.17 -16.91 -12.94
CA THR A 106 37.38 -17.84 -11.84
C THR A 106 36.51 -19.11 -11.96
N VAL A 107 36.70 -20.07 -11.05
CA VAL A 107 35.91 -21.30 -10.96
C VAL A 107 34.41 -21.05 -10.83
N SER A 108 33.97 -19.93 -10.25
CA SER A 108 32.53 -19.61 -10.12
C SER A 108 31.82 -19.51 -11.49
N HIS A 109 32.54 -19.14 -12.54
CA HIS A 109 32.04 -19.06 -13.90
C HIS A 109 31.91 -20.45 -14.58
N LEU A 110 32.54 -21.48 -14.01
CA LEU A 110 32.58 -22.84 -14.55
C LEU A 110 31.63 -23.80 -13.81
N VAL A 111 30.99 -23.34 -12.74
CA VAL A 111 30.12 -24.16 -11.88
C VAL A 111 28.65 -23.91 -12.20
N ASN A 112 27.90 -24.99 -12.39
CA ASN A 112 26.45 -24.95 -12.48
C ASN A 112 25.82 -24.92 -11.08
N ILE A 113 25.34 -23.75 -10.64
CA ILE A 113 24.62 -23.60 -9.37
C ILE A 113 23.16 -24.03 -9.54
N LYS A 114 22.79 -25.17 -8.97
CA LYS A 114 21.39 -25.62 -8.90
C LYS A 114 20.71 -25.03 -7.66
N ARG A 115 19.61 -24.29 -7.85
CA ARG A 115 18.77 -23.77 -6.74
C ARG A 115 17.59 -24.70 -6.49
N VAL A 116 17.45 -25.20 -5.27
CA VAL A 116 16.30 -26.00 -4.83
C VAL A 116 15.41 -25.11 -3.96
N THR A 117 14.17 -24.89 -4.39
CA THR A 117 13.20 -24.07 -3.66
C THR A 117 12.10 -24.96 -3.06
N LYS A 118 11.69 -24.64 -1.82
CA LYS A 118 10.56 -25.30 -1.14
C LYS A 118 9.38 -24.34 -1.13
N ARG A 119 8.15 -24.89 -1.05
CA ARG A 119 6.95 -24.07 -0.81
C ARG A 119 7.09 -23.37 0.54
N MET A 120 7.07 -22.04 0.52
CA MET A 120 7.04 -21.21 1.71
C MET A 120 5.66 -20.54 1.79
N VAL A 121 5.13 -20.38 3.00
CA VAL A 121 3.93 -19.59 3.22
C VAL A 121 4.37 -18.15 3.49
N ASP A 122 3.76 -17.19 2.79
CA ASP A 122 4.07 -15.78 2.99
C ASP A 122 3.66 -15.32 4.41
N MET A 123 4.45 -14.42 4.98
CA MET A 123 4.11 -13.73 6.22
C MET A 123 2.77 -13.00 6.06
N LYS A 124 1.83 -13.27 6.97
CA LYS A 124 0.60 -12.50 7.17
C LYS A 124 0.79 -11.51 8.32
N TRP A 125 -0.18 -10.63 8.50
CA TRP A 125 -0.17 -9.63 9.57
C TRP A 125 -1.59 -9.42 10.10
N PHE A 126 -1.65 -8.80 11.26
CA PHE A 126 -2.86 -8.26 11.82
C PHE A 126 -2.58 -6.80 12.20
N ARG A 127 -3.16 -5.88 11.43
CA ARG A 127 -2.97 -4.44 11.57
C ARG A 127 -4.33 -3.77 11.68
N VAL A 128 -4.49 -2.98 12.73
CA VAL A 128 -5.67 -2.19 13.08
C VAL A 128 -5.17 -0.88 13.70
N PRO A 129 -6.01 0.17 13.85
CA PRO A 129 -5.63 1.36 14.60
C PRO A 129 -5.08 0.98 15.99
N PRO A 130 -4.01 1.64 16.46
CA PRO A 130 -3.42 1.33 17.76
C PRO A 130 -4.36 1.68 18.92
N ARG A 131 -5.32 2.59 18.72
CA ARG A 131 -6.30 3.02 19.71
C ARG A 131 -7.71 2.94 19.14
N ILE A 132 -8.56 2.14 19.76
CA ILE A 132 -9.96 1.96 19.39
C ILE A 132 -10.79 2.17 20.66
N TYR A 133 -11.55 3.26 20.71
CA TYR A 133 -12.44 3.59 21.82
C TYR A 133 -13.87 3.25 21.42
N PHE A 134 -14.62 2.60 22.28
CA PHE A 134 -16.00 2.21 22.05
C PHE A 134 -16.82 2.43 23.32
N GLU A 135 -18.12 2.11 23.28
CA GLU A 135 -19.15 2.38 24.30
C GLU A 135 -19.87 3.74 24.14
N PRO A 136 -21.14 3.84 24.59
CA PRO A 136 -21.88 5.10 24.60
C PRO A 136 -21.13 6.20 25.36
N GLY A 137 -20.90 7.34 24.72
CA GLY A 137 -20.20 8.48 25.32
C GLY A 137 -18.67 8.41 25.21
N SER A 138 -18.13 7.45 24.46
CA SER A 138 -16.69 7.37 24.19
C SER A 138 -16.17 8.63 23.47
N LEU A 139 -17.00 9.28 22.65
CA LEU A 139 -16.70 10.58 22.04
C LEU A 139 -16.37 11.65 23.09
N ASP A 140 -17.25 11.84 24.07
CA ASP A 140 -17.09 12.88 25.09
C ASP A 140 -15.87 12.62 25.94
N THR A 141 -15.72 11.36 26.35
CA THR A 141 -14.64 10.94 27.25
C THR A 141 -13.30 11.21 26.58
N PHE A 142 -13.16 10.83 25.31
CA PHE A 142 -11.94 11.06 24.55
C PHE A 142 -11.62 12.55 24.38
N PHE A 143 -12.60 13.34 23.92
CA PHE A 143 -12.36 14.77 23.66
C PHE A 143 -12.28 15.63 24.92
N THR A 144 -12.75 15.14 26.08
CA THR A 144 -12.61 15.83 27.37
C THR A 144 -11.28 15.51 28.05
N HIS A 145 -10.83 14.25 27.97
CA HIS A 145 -9.72 13.75 28.79
C HIS A 145 -8.46 13.42 27.99
N GLU A 146 -8.57 12.91 26.76
CA GLU A 146 -7.44 12.30 26.04
C GLU A 146 -6.90 13.16 24.88
N ILE A 147 -7.73 14.05 24.30
CA ILE A 147 -7.32 14.88 23.16
C ILE A 147 -6.09 15.76 23.47
N LYS A 148 -5.95 16.21 24.72
CA LYS A 148 -4.82 17.05 25.16
C LYS A 148 -3.50 16.30 25.15
N ASP A 149 -3.53 14.99 25.39
CA ASP A 149 -2.33 14.14 25.40
C ASP A 149 -1.77 13.91 24.00
N MET A 150 -2.54 14.19 22.95
CA MET A 150 -2.09 14.11 21.56
C MET A 150 -1.17 15.27 21.15
N GLY A 151 -1.13 16.37 21.93
CA GLY A 151 -0.25 17.52 21.65
C GLY A 151 -0.57 18.31 20.38
N VAL A 152 -1.79 18.16 19.85
CA VAL A 152 -2.27 18.79 18.61
C VAL A 152 -2.79 20.21 18.86
N LYS A 153 -2.71 21.08 17.86
CA LYS A 153 -3.07 22.50 17.95
C LYS A 153 -4.08 22.95 16.89
N ARG A 154 -4.19 22.22 15.77
CA ARG A 154 -5.00 22.59 14.61
C ARG A 154 -5.74 21.37 14.06
N ALA A 155 -7.04 21.30 14.31
CA ALA A 155 -7.89 20.21 13.85
C ALA A 155 -8.70 20.61 12.62
N MET A 156 -8.73 19.74 11.60
CA MET A 156 -9.65 19.84 10.47
C MET A 156 -10.71 18.74 10.56
N ILE A 157 -11.98 19.13 10.71
CA ILE A 157 -13.11 18.20 10.69
C ILE A 157 -13.54 17.97 9.23
N VAL A 158 -13.52 16.72 8.78
CA VAL A 158 -14.01 16.29 7.46
C VAL A 158 -15.34 15.57 7.65
N CYS A 159 -16.40 16.11 7.06
CA CYS A 159 -17.76 15.58 7.20
C CYS A 159 -18.61 15.84 5.95
N SER A 160 -19.84 15.33 5.93
CA SER A 160 -20.82 15.69 4.91
C SER A 160 -21.56 16.98 5.28
N GLY A 161 -22.09 17.70 4.28
CA GLY A 161 -22.86 18.93 4.53
C GLY A 161 -24.12 18.70 5.38
N SER A 162 -24.67 17.48 5.37
CA SER A 162 -25.78 17.11 6.25
C SER A 162 -25.37 17.06 7.72
N ALA A 163 -24.14 16.63 8.03
CA ALA A 163 -23.66 16.55 9.41
C ALA A 163 -23.57 17.95 10.06
N VAL A 164 -23.14 18.96 9.29
CA VAL A 164 -23.12 20.35 9.76
C VAL A 164 -24.54 20.87 9.98
N ARG A 165 -25.46 20.67 9.02
CA ARG A 165 -26.86 21.13 9.13
C ARG A 165 -27.61 20.50 10.30
N LEU A 166 -27.27 19.26 10.65
CA LEU A 166 -27.85 18.53 11.78
C LEU A 166 -27.15 18.84 13.12
N GLY A 167 -26.16 19.74 13.13
CA GLY A 167 -25.43 20.14 14.33
C GLY A 167 -24.50 19.05 14.88
N SER A 168 -24.18 18.01 14.10
CA SER A 168 -23.34 16.90 14.54
C SER A 168 -21.88 17.31 14.79
N THR A 169 -21.42 18.39 14.15
CA THR A 169 -20.07 18.95 14.36
C THR A 169 -19.98 19.89 15.56
N ALA A 170 -21.08 20.53 15.96
CA ALA A 170 -21.09 21.57 16.99
C ALA A 170 -20.53 21.09 18.34
N ARG A 171 -20.80 19.83 18.69
CA ARG A 171 -20.27 19.19 19.91
C ARG A 171 -18.75 19.03 19.84
N LEU A 172 -18.22 18.58 18.69
CA LEU A 172 -16.78 18.46 18.46
C LEU A 172 -16.10 19.83 18.46
N GLU A 173 -16.68 20.81 17.76
CA GLU A 173 -16.18 22.19 17.71
C GLU A 173 -16.04 22.77 19.12
N LYS A 174 -17.03 22.55 19.98
CA LYS A 174 -16.97 22.96 21.39
C LYS A 174 -15.83 22.28 22.14
N TYR A 175 -15.69 20.95 22.04
CA TYR A 175 -14.60 20.27 22.74
C TYR A 175 -13.21 20.71 22.27
N LEU A 176 -13.03 20.91 20.97
CA LEU A 176 -11.78 21.39 20.40
C LEU A 176 -11.48 22.82 20.86
N HIS A 177 -12.50 23.69 20.88
CA HIS A 177 -12.38 25.04 21.41
C HIS A 177 -11.99 25.03 22.90
N ASP A 178 -12.65 24.22 23.73
CA ASP A 178 -12.36 24.10 25.16
C ASP A 178 -10.96 23.50 25.44
N ALA A 179 -10.43 22.72 24.48
CA ALA A 179 -9.06 22.23 24.48
C ALA A 179 -8.02 23.23 23.92
N GLY A 180 -8.45 24.40 23.41
CA GLY A 180 -7.58 25.41 22.81
C GLY A 180 -7.07 25.06 21.40
N ILE A 181 -7.77 24.17 20.69
CA ILE A 181 -7.41 23.68 19.35
C ILE A 181 -8.13 24.52 18.29
N ALA A 182 -7.37 25.14 17.40
CA ALA A 182 -7.93 25.86 16.26
C ALA A 182 -8.64 24.87 15.34
N THR A 183 -9.90 25.14 14.99
CA THR A 183 -10.74 24.20 14.25
C THR A 183 -11.11 24.73 12.87
N GLY A 184 -10.88 23.94 11.84
CA GLY A 184 -11.41 24.12 10.49
C GLY A 184 -12.41 23.02 10.15
N ILE A 185 -13.35 23.30 9.24
CA ILE A 185 -14.36 22.33 8.81
C ILE A 185 -14.36 22.26 7.29
N PHE A 186 -14.24 21.04 6.76
CA PHE A 186 -14.49 20.70 5.37
C PHE A 186 -15.74 19.83 5.29
N SER A 187 -16.85 20.40 4.80
CA SER A 187 -18.16 19.74 4.77
C SER A 187 -18.66 19.39 3.36
N ASP A 188 -17.86 19.60 2.32
CA ASP A 188 -18.25 19.38 0.92
C ASP A 188 -18.05 17.93 0.46
N VAL A 189 -18.25 16.96 1.39
CA VAL A 189 -18.19 15.54 1.08
C VAL A 189 -19.58 15.01 0.71
N GLN A 190 -19.70 14.55 -0.53
CA GLN A 190 -20.89 13.91 -1.08
C GLN A 190 -20.84 12.40 -0.87
N ALA A 191 -21.98 11.70 -1.10
CA ALA A 191 -21.97 10.26 -1.21
C ALA A 191 -21.08 9.85 -2.39
N ASP A 192 -20.30 8.78 -2.23
CA ASP A 192 -19.31 8.32 -3.23
C ASP A 192 -18.30 9.42 -3.62
N PRO A 193 -17.37 9.79 -2.71
CA PRO A 193 -16.53 10.98 -2.87
C PRO A 193 -15.68 10.90 -4.14
N THR A 194 -15.60 12.01 -4.87
CA THR A 194 -14.83 12.06 -6.12
C THR A 194 -13.40 12.52 -5.90
N VAL A 195 -12.53 12.28 -6.90
CA VAL A 195 -11.15 12.79 -6.91
C VAL A 195 -11.13 14.31 -6.73
N GLU A 196 -12.06 15.03 -7.36
CA GLU A 196 -12.17 16.50 -7.24
C GLU A 196 -12.49 16.95 -5.81
N THR A 197 -13.39 16.25 -5.10
CA THR A 197 -13.70 16.52 -3.70
C THR A 197 -12.46 16.31 -2.82
N VAL A 198 -11.72 15.23 -3.07
CA VAL A 198 -10.47 14.92 -2.35
C VAL A 198 -9.41 16.00 -2.58
N THR A 199 -9.20 16.43 -3.83
CA THR A 199 -8.24 17.50 -4.16
C THR A 199 -8.60 18.82 -3.47
N LYS A 200 -9.87 19.23 -3.51
CA LYS A 200 -10.33 20.43 -2.80
C LYS A 200 -10.11 20.36 -1.29
N GLY A 201 -10.37 19.19 -0.70
CA GLY A 201 -10.13 18.96 0.73
C GLY A 201 -8.64 19.03 1.09
N ALA A 202 -7.77 18.42 0.28
CA ALA A 202 -6.33 18.49 0.46
C ALA A 202 -5.79 19.93 0.33
N GLU A 203 -6.33 20.72 -0.61
CA GLU A 203 -6.01 22.15 -0.72
C GLU A 203 -6.46 22.96 0.50
N ALA A 204 -7.64 22.66 1.04
CA ALA A 204 -8.13 23.27 2.27
C ALA A 204 -7.23 22.92 3.47
N MET A 205 -6.80 21.65 3.57
CA MET A 205 -5.82 21.20 4.57
C MET A 205 -4.47 21.89 4.37
N LYS A 206 -4.01 22.09 3.13
CA LYS A 206 -2.76 22.82 2.86
C LYS A 206 -2.82 24.27 3.30
N LYS A 207 -3.97 24.95 3.14
CA LYS A 207 -4.16 26.33 3.59
C LYS A 207 -4.29 26.45 5.11
N PHE A 208 -4.91 25.45 5.74
CA PHE A 208 -5.15 25.45 7.18
C PHE A 208 -4.01 24.80 7.97
N GLU A 209 -3.17 23.97 7.37
CA GLU A 209 -2.08 23.25 8.03
C GLU A 209 -2.52 22.53 9.33
N PRO A 210 -3.49 21.60 9.27
CA PRO A 210 -3.89 20.84 10.44
C PRO A 210 -2.79 19.87 10.88
N ASP A 211 -2.61 19.71 12.19
CA ASP A 211 -1.86 18.61 12.79
C ASP A 211 -2.77 17.46 13.26
N LEU A 212 -4.09 17.64 13.15
CA LEU A 212 -5.12 16.64 13.37
C LEU A 212 -6.21 16.70 12.30
N ILE A 213 -6.57 15.55 11.74
CA ILE A 213 -7.74 15.38 10.86
C ILE A 213 -8.76 14.52 11.60
N ILE A 214 -10.01 14.99 11.67
CA ILE A 214 -11.12 14.28 12.30
C ILE A 214 -12.16 13.96 11.23
N ALA A 215 -12.28 12.69 10.87
CA ALA A 215 -13.30 12.23 9.93
C ALA A 215 -14.58 11.86 10.69
N LEU A 216 -15.67 12.59 10.46
CA LEU A 216 -16.97 12.36 11.08
C LEU A 216 -18.00 12.00 10.02
N GLY A 217 -18.55 10.78 10.08
CA GLY A 217 -19.63 10.37 9.20
C GLY A 217 -19.65 8.87 8.90
N GLY A 218 -20.29 8.50 7.78
CA GLY A 218 -20.19 7.13 7.26
C GLY A 218 -18.92 6.90 6.43
N GLY A 219 -18.94 5.90 5.54
CA GLY A 219 -17.79 5.59 4.68
C GLY A 219 -17.32 6.75 3.83
N SER A 220 -18.24 7.54 3.24
CA SER A 220 -17.86 8.62 2.33
C SER A 220 -16.99 9.71 2.99
N PRO A 221 -17.35 10.31 4.15
CA PRO A 221 -16.44 11.22 4.86
C PRO A 221 -15.13 10.58 5.33
N ILE A 222 -15.15 9.33 5.80
CA ILE A 222 -13.94 8.66 6.31
C ILE A 222 -12.96 8.36 5.16
N ASP A 223 -13.45 7.81 4.06
CA ASP A 223 -12.63 7.52 2.87
C ASP A 223 -12.10 8.81 2.26
N ALA A 224 -12.95 9.84 2.11
CA ALA A 224 -12.52 11.15 1.63
C ALA A 224 -11.42 11.74 2.52
N ALA A 225 -11.55 11.67 3.85
CA ALA A 225 -10.55 12.18 4.79
C ALA A 225 -9.22 11.43 4.68
N LYS A 226 -9.22 10.10 4.53
CA LYS A 226 -8.00 9.31 4.31
C LYS A 226 -7.28 9.72 3.03
N ALA A 227 -8.04 9.88 1.94
CA ALA A 227 -7.48 10.30 0.67
C ALA A 227 -6.95 11.76 0.74
N MET A 228 -7.69 12.67 1.37
CA MET A 228 -7.25 14.06 1.59
C MET A 228 -5.97 14.10 2.43
N TRP A 229 -5.89 13.26 3.47
CA TRP A 229 -4.72 13.13 4.33
C TRP A 229 -3.47 12.71 3.55
N LEU A 230 -3.61 11.69 2.67
CA LEU A 230 -2.53 11.25 1.79
C LEU A 230 -2.01 12.39 0.91
N PHE A 231 -2.89 13.12 0.22
CA PHE A 231 -2.48 14.22 -0.66
C PHE A 231 -2.01 15.48 0.10
N TYR A 232 -2.42 15.66 1.36
CA TYR A 232 -1.92 16.73 2.23
C TYR A 232 -0.48 16.46 2.69
N GLU A 233 -0.19 15.23 3.08
CA GLU A 233 1.17 14.79 3.45
C GLU A 233 2.09 14.77 2.23
N HIS A 234 1.61 14.22 1.11
CA HIS A 234 2.38 13.96 -0.11
C HIS A 234 1.67 14.51 -1.38
N PRO A 235 1.73 15.84 -1.61
CA PRO A 235 1.08 16.47 -2.76
C PRO A 235 1.70 16.11 -4.11
N GLU A 236 2.90 15.52 -4.13
CA GLU A 236 3.60 15.06 -5.33
C GLU A 236 3.01 13.80 -5.95
N ILE A 237 2.19 13.05 -5.20
CA ILE A 237 1.67 11.76 -5.63
C ILE A 237 0.50 11.96 -6.60
N SER A 238 0.51 11.18 -7.69
CA SER A 238 -0.58 11.15 -8.65
C SER A 238 -1.63 10.10 -8.32
N PHE A 239 -2.91 10.46 -8.41
CA PHE A 239 -4.01 9.50 -8.28
C PHE A 239 -3.92 8.34 -9.29
N ASP A 240 -3.39 8.61 -10.49
CA ASP A 240 -3.21 7.59 -11.53
C ASP A 240 -2.25 6.46 -11.13
N GLU A 241 -1.26 6.77 -10.29
CA GLU A 241 -0.31 5.80 -9.75
C GLU A 241 -0.95 4.95 -8.66
N LEU A 242 -1.79 5.56 -7.83
CA LEU A 242 -2.43 4.90 -6.69
C LEU A 242 -3.57 3.96 -7.08
N ARG A 243 -4.23 4.20 -8.24
CA ARG A 243 -5.31 3.35 -8.75
C ARG A 243 -4.85 2.02 -9.38
N LEU A 244 -3.53 1.81 -9.49
CA LEU A 244 -2.99 0.57 -10.06
C LEU A 244 -3.37 -0.64 -9.21
N ARG A 245 -3.90 -1.68 -9.87
CA ARG A 245 -4.21 -2.96 -9.23
C ARG A 245 -2.92 -3.68 -8.84
N PHE A 246 -2.96 -4.37 -7.72
CA PHE A 246 -1.84 -5.14 -7.20
C PHE A 246 -2.26 -6.57 -6.90
N MET A 247 -1.32 -7.51 -7.02
CA MET A 247 -1.53 -8.91 -6.63
C MET A 247 -1.28 -9.11 -5.13
N ASP A 248 -0.34 -8.36 -4.55
CA ASP A 248 0.01 -8.35 -3.12
C ASP A 248 0.17 -6.89 -2.70
N ILE A 249 -0.51 -6.49 -1.62
CA ILE A 249 -0.50 -5.11 -1.10
C ILE A 249 0.92 -4.65 -0.71
N ARG A 250 1.86 -5.58 -0.47
CA ARG A 250 3.26 -5.27 -0.16
C ARG A 250 4.15 -5.11 -1.38
N LYS A 251 3.78 -5.74 -2.51
CA LYS A 251 4.61 -5.81 -3.73
C LYS A 251 4.03 -4.90 -4.81
N ARG A 252 3.69 -3.67 -4.41
CA ARG A 252 3.16 -2.67 -5.32
C ARG A 252 4.29 -2.08 -6.15
N VAL A 253 3.96 -1.70 -7.39
CA VAL A 253 4.88 -0.98 -8.28
C VAL A 253 5.18 0.41 -7.71
N VAL A 254 4.15 1.06 -7.16
CA VAL A 254 4.25 2.35 -6.49
C VAL A 254 4.02 2.15 -4.99
N PRO A 255 5.04 2.36 -4.14
CA PRO A 255 4.88 2.26 -2.69
C PRO A 255 4.11 3.47 -2.17
N PHE A 256 3.25 3.25 -1.17
CA PHE A 256 2.66 4.36 -0.43
C PHE A 256 3.72 4.96 0.50
N PRO A 257 3.79 6.30 0.61
CA PRO A 257 4.68 6.95 1.53
C PRO A 257 4.21 6.77 2.98
N ALA A 258 5.11 7.00 3.93
CA ALA A 258 4.75 6.98 5.34
C ALA A 258 3.93 8.23 5.70
N LEU A 259 2.67 8.01 6.13
CA LEU A 259 1.79 9.06 6.63
C LEU A 259 1.95 9.27 8.14
N GLY A 260 1.44 10.40 8.65
CA GLY A 260 1.45 10.71 10.09
C GLY A 260 2.56 11.66 10.51
N GLN A 261 3.20 12.33 9.55
CA GLN A 261 4.31 13.27 9.81
C GLN A 261 3.77 14.68 10.04
N LYS A 262 2.83 15.14 9.22
CA LYS A 262 2.17 16.44 9.36
C LYS A 262 0.92 16.35 10.21
N ALA A 263 0.09 15.32 10.03
CA ALA A 263 -1.19 15.20 10.72
C ALA A 263 -1.51 13.77 11.17
N GLN A 264 -2.17 13.66 12.31
CA GLN A 264 -2.81 12.42 12.76
C GLN A 264 -4.26 12.34 12.26
N LEU A 265 -4.80 11.13 12.15
CA LEU A 265 -6.18 10.89 11.70
C LEU A 265 -6.99 10.20 12.79
N ILE A 266 -8.10 10.82 13.20
CA ILE A 266 -9.15 10.23 14.04
C ILE A 266 -10.37 9.94 13.15
N ALA A 267 -10.89 8.72 13.22
CA ALA A 267 -12.11 8.33 12.50
C ALA A 267 -13.27 8.08 13.48
N ILE A 268 -14.42 8.71 13.21
CA ILE A 268 -15.61 8.68 14.05
C ILE A 268 -16.81 8.25 13.17
N PRO A 269 -17.11 6.95 13.09
CA PRO A 269 -18.22 6.46 12.29
C PRO A 269 -19.57 6.88 12.87
N THR A 270 -20.48 7.31 12.00
CA THR A 270 -21.89 7.58 12.36
C THR A 270 -22.87 6.59 11.71
N THR A 271 -22.32 5.60 11.01
CA THR A 271 -23.07 4.50 10.38
C THR A 271 -22.45 3.16 10.76
N SER A 272 -23.27 2.12 10.91
CA SER A 272 -22.84 0.77 11.29
C SER A 272 -22.78 -0.14 10.07
N GLY A 273 -21.79 0.06 9.19
CA GLY A 273 -21.66 -0.74 7.96
C GLY A 273 -20.25 -0.84 7.40
N THR A 274 -19.59 0.29 7.23
CA THR A 274 -18.41 0.38 6.36
C THR A 274 -17.14 -0.16 6.99
N GLY A 275 -17.01 -0.09 8.33
CA GLY A 275 -15.78 -0.45 9.05
C GLY A 275 -14.56 0.39 8.66
N SER A 276 -14.75 1.48 7.90
CA SER A 276 -13.63 2.25 7.35
C SER A 276 -12.77 2.88 8.44
N GLU A 277 -13.32 3.15 9.63
CA GLU A 277 -12.59 3.66 10.78
C GLU A 277 -11.43 2.77 11.26
N VAL A 278 -11.42 1.48 10.92
CA VAL A 278 -10.34 0.54 11.29
C VAL A 278 -9.58 -0.02 10.10
N THR A 279 -9.94 0.35 8.87
CA THR A 279 -9.37 -0.28 7.69
C THR A 279 -8.31 0.54 6.97
N ALA A 280 -7.50 -0.16 6.19
CA ALA A 280 -6.54 0.39 5.23
C ALA A 280 -7.19 0.87 3.91
N PHE A 281 -8.51 0.78 3.77
CA PHE A 281 -9.20 1.09 2.51
C PHE A 281 -9.75 2.50 2.48
N SER A 282 -9.78 3.07 1.28
CA SER A 282 -10.44 4.32 0.95
C SER A 282 -10.96 4.22 -0.48
N VAL A 283 -12.28 4.31 -0.67
CA VAL A 283 -12.89 4.26 -2.01
C VAL A 283 -13.10 5.68 -2.54
N VAL A 284 -12.49 5.98 -3.69
CA VAL A 284 -12.65 7.27 -4.38
C VAL A 284 -13.17 7.03 -5.78
N THR A 285 -14.14 7.83 -6.21
CA THR A 285 -14.75 7.74 -7.54
C THR A 285 -14.05 8.68 -8.51
N ASP A 286 -13.69 8.17 -9.69
CA ASP A 286 -13.32 9.04 -10.81
C ASP A 286 -14.59 9.54 -11.49
N ALA A 287 -14.89 10.84 -11.37
CA ALA A 287 -16.09 11.45 -11.91
C ALA A 287 -16.17 11.36 -13.45
N LYS A 288 -15.03 11.25 -14.15
CA LYS A 288 -15.00 11.17 -15.62
C LYS A 288 -15.42 9.81 -16.13
N THR A 289 -15.02 8.74 -15.43
CA THR A 289 -15.29 7.36 -15.84
C THR A 289 -16.42 6.71 -15.04
N GLY A 290 -16.86 7.32 -13.94
CA GLY A 290 -17.81 6.75 -12.98
C GLY A 290 -17.24 5.55 -12.19
N THR A 291 -15.95 5.25 -12.36
CA THR A 291 -15.32 4.07 -11.77
C THR A 291 -14.92 4.33 -10.32
N LYS A 292 -15.32 3.44 -9.41
CA LYS A 292 -14.86 3.44 -8.02
C LYS A 292 -13.50 2.76 -7.91
N TYR A 293 -12.50 3.49 -7.42
CA TYR A 293 -11.15 3.00 -7.19
C TYR A 293 -10.91 2.82 -5.68
N PRO A 294 -10.77 1.56 -5.20
CA PRO A 294 -10.33 1.32 -3.84
C PRO A 294 -8.83 1.57 -3.74
N LEU A 295 -8.44 2.61 -3.01
CA LEU A 295 -7.09 2.81 -2.53
C LEU A 295 -6.92 1.95 -1.26
N ALA A 296 -5.88 1.13 -1.21
CA ALA A 296 -5.69 0.15 -0.14
C ALA A 296 -4.24 0.15 0.32
N ASP A 297 -3.97 0.74 1.48
CA ASP A 297 -2.65 0.70 2.12
C ASP A 297 -2.75 0.93 3.63
N TYR A 298 -1.98 0.19 4.43
CA TYR A 298 -1.99 0.33 5.89
C TYR A 298 -1.43 1.67 6.37
N ALA A 299 -0.69 2.39 5.53
CA ALA A 299 -0.31 3.77 5.84
C ALA A 299 -1.55 4.67 6.07
N MET A 300 -2.68 4.37 5.43
CA MET A 300 -3.94 5.12 5.56
C MET A 300 -4.83 4.65 6.71
N THR A 301 -4.39 3.70 7.54
CA THR A 301 -5.14 3.28 8.71
C THR A 301 -5.22 4.44 9.71
N PRO A 302 -6.42 4.78 10.25
CA PRO A 302 -6.54 5.83 11.25
C PRO A 302 -5.67 5.57 12.49
N HIS A 303 -5.21 6.64 13.13
CA HIS A 303 -4.45 6.55 14.37
C HIS A 303 -5.35 6.25 15.57
N VAL A 304 -6.59 6.74 15.51
CA VAL A 304 -7.62 6.52 16.52
C VAL A 304 -8.94 6.25 15.82
N ALA A 305 -9.68 5.26 16.29
CA ALA A 305 -11.09 5.05 15.94
C ALA A 305 -11.96 5.25 17.19
N ILE A 306 -13.05 6.01 17.07
CA ILE A 306 -14.00 6.28 18.17
C ILE A 306 -15.41 5.82 17.78
N ILE A 307 -15.83 4.68 18.30
CA ILE A 307 -17.07 3.98 18.00
C ILE A 307 -18.11 4.35 19.06
N ASP A 308 -18.74 5.52 18.93
CA ASP A 308 -19.80 5.97 19.84
C ASP A 308 -21.20 5.66 19.26
N PRO A 309 -21.93 4.68 19.79
CA PRO A 309 -23.23 4.28 19.25
C PRO A 309 -24.31 5.35 19.36
N ASN A 310 -24.15 6.37 20.22
CA ASN A 310 -25.09 7.49 20.30
C ASN A 310 -25.20 8.24 18.97
N LEU A 311 -24.15 8.23 18.15
CA LEU A 311 -24.13 8.86 16.84
C LEU A 311 -24.96 8.11 15.78
N THR A 312 -25.41 6.89 16.09
CA THR A 312 -26.16 6.03 15.16
C THR A 312 -27.68 6.00 15.44
N MET A 313 -28.13 6.60 16.54
CA MET A 313 -29.50 6.49 17.03
C MET A 313 -30.54 7.10 16.07
N THR A 314 -30.14 8.10 15.28
CA THR A 314 -31.00 8.81 14.33
C THR A 314 -30.96 8.23 12.91
N VAL A 315 -30.18 7.17 12.67
CA VAL A 315 -30.02 6.59 11.34
C VAL A 315 -31.34 5.91 10.89
N PRO A 316 -31.89 6.21 9.70
CA PRO A 316 -33.14 5.62 9.23
C PRO A 316 -33.08 4.09 9.11
N ALA A 317 -34.24 3.43 9.23
CA ALA A 317 -34.35 1.97 9.14
C ALA A 317 -33.78 1.40 7.83
N ALA A 318 -34.06 2.04 6.69
CA ALA A 318 -33.54 1.61 5.39
C ALA A 318 -32.00 1.64 5.32
N VAL A 319 -31.37 2.70 5.82
CA VAL A 319 -29.91 2.83 5.88
C VAL A 319 -29.34 1.82 6.88
N THR A 320 -30.02 1.60 8.01
CA THR A 320 -29.64 0.62 9.02
C THR A 320 -29.62 -0.80 8.44
N ALA A 321 -30.63 -1.15 7.64
CA ALA A 321 -30.70 -2.44 6.97
C ALA A 321 -29.58 -2.59 5.92
N ASP A 322 -29.42 -1.61 5.02
CA ASP A 322 -28.39 -1.65 3.98
C ASP A 322 -27.00 -1.76 4.62
N THR A 323 -26.66 -0.90 5.59
CA THR A 323 -25.35 -0.90 6.26
C THR A 323 -25.12 -2.15 7.11
N GLY A 324 -26.11 -2.64 7.84
CA GLY A 324 -25.97 -3.89 8.60
C GLY A 324 -25.77 -5.12 7.73
N MET A 325 -26.38 -5.17 6.55
CA MET A 325 -26.13 -6.24 5.58
C MET A 325 -24.74 -6.15 4.95
N ASP A 326 -24.18 -4.95 4.86
CA ASP A 326 -22.79 -4.73 4.47
C ASP A 326 -21.82 -5.35 5.49
N VAL A 327 -22.09 -5.16 6.79
CA VAL A 327 -21.33 -5.83 7.87
C VAL A 327 -21.35 -7.36 7.70
N LEU A 328 -22.52 -7.92 7.34
CA LEU A 328 -22.63 -9.36 7.08
C LEU A 328 -21.78 -9.78 5.89
N ALA A 329 -21.83 -9.03 4.78
CA ALA A 329 -21.02 -9.28 3.60
C ALA A 329 -19.53 -9.23 3.93
N HIS A 330 -19.08 -8.20 4.65
CA HIS A 330 -17.70 -8.04 5.11
C HIS A 330 -17.22 -9.27 5.89
N ALA A 331 -17.98 -9.68 6.90
CA ALA A 331 -17.58 -10.77 7.78
C ALA A 331 -17.61 -12.14 7.06
N VAL A 332 -18.63 -12.40 6.25
CA VAL A 332 -18.76 -13.64 5.48
C VAL A 332 -17.62 -13.79 4.46
N GLU A 333 -17.30 -12.73 3.72
CA GLU A 333 -16.21 -12.76 2.74
C GLU A 333 -14.84 -12.83 3.42
N ALA A 334 -14.62 -12.09 4.51
CA ALA A 334 -13.38 -12.16 5.28
C ALA A 334 -13.14 -13.58 5.82
N TYR A 335 -14.18 -14.26 6.33
CA TYR A 335 -14.05 -15.61 6.87
C TYR A 335 -13.69 -16.65 5.81
N VAL A 336 -14.27 -16.56 4.62
CA VAL A 336 -14.02 -17.53 3.53
C VAL A 336 -12.89 -17.13 2.58
N SER A 337 -12.24 -15.99 2.86
CA SER A 337 -11.13 -15.48 2.08
C SER A 337 -9.94 -16.44 2.04
N VAL A 338 -9.22 -16.47 0.92
CA VAL A 338 -7.97 -17.23 0.77
C VAL A 338 -6.85 -16.70 1.68
N VAL A 339 -6.97 -15.44 2.14
CA VAL A 339 -6.02 -14.83 3.08
C VAL A 339 -6.51 -14.83 4.54
N ALA A 340 -7.63 -15.49 4.84
CA ALA A 340 -8.13 -15.68 6.21
C ALA A 340 -7.09 -16.31 7.16
N SER A 341 -7.23 -16.07 8.45
CA SER A 341 -6.27 -16.44 9.48
C SER A 341 -6.93 -16.62 10.84
N ASP A 342 -6.22 -17.30 11.74
CA ASP A 342 -6.68 -17.54 13.11
C ASP A 342 -6.90 -16.24 13.91
N TYR A 343 -6.35 -15.10 13.44
CA TYR A 343 -6.56 -13.77 14.01
C TYR A 343 -7.83 -13.07 13.50
N THR A 344 -8.23 -13.35 12.25
CA THR A 344 -9.37 -12.68 11.59
C THR A 344 -10.66 -13.49 11.75
N ASP A 345 -10.54 -14.81 11.83
CA ASP A 345 -11.66 -15.74 11.85
C ASP A 345 -12.60 -15.54 13.05
N PRO A 346 -12.11 -15.41 14.30
CA PRO A 346 -12.99 -15.17 15.45
C PRO A 346 -13.74 -13.84 15.35
N LEU A 347 -13.10 -12.80 14.81
CA LEU A 347 -13.71 -11.48 14.62
C LEU A 347 -14.85 -11.57 13.61
N ALA A 348 -14.62 -12.20 12.45
CA ALA A 348 -15.64 -12.39 11.43
C ALA A 348 -16.84 -13.20 11.97
N LEU A 349 -16.60 -14.33 12.65
CA LEU A 349 -17.68 -15.14 13.23
C LEU A 349 -18.46 -14.38 14.31
N HIS A 350 -17.77 -13.60 15.15
CA HIS A 350 -18.41 -12.81 16.18
C HIS A 350 -19.27 -11.69 15.59
N ALA A 351 -18.78 -10.99 14.56
CA ALA A 351 -19.56 -9.99 13.83
C ALA A 351 -20.81 -10.59 13.19
N ILE A 352 -20.70 -11.77 12.54
CA ILE A 352 -21.85 -12.49 11.97
C ILE A 352 -22.90 -12.77 13.05
N LYS A 353 -22.47 -13.32 14.20
CA LYS A 353 -23.37 -13.61 15.32
C LYS A 353 -24.13 -12.35 15.78
N LEU A 354 -23.41 -11.25 16.01
CA LEU A 354 -24.02 -9.98 16.44
C LEU A 354 -25.01 -9.44 15.40
N VAL A 355 -24.69 -9.54 14.11
CA VAL A 355 -25.60 -9.12 13.04
C VAL A 355 -26.90 -9.93 13.08
N PHE A 356 -26.83 -11.26 13.18
CA PHE A 356 -28.03 -12.10 13.25
C PHE A 356 -28.87 -11.83 14.51
N GLU A 357 -28.24 -11.55 15.64
CA GLU A 357 -28.93 -11.29 16.92
C GLU A 357 -29.55 -9.88 16.98
N HIS A 358 -28.89 -8.85 16.43
CA HIS A 358 -29.22 -7.45 16.69
C HIS A 358 -29.68 -6.64 15.48
N LEU A 359 -29.32 -6.99 14.24
CA LEU A 359 -29.73 -6.21 13.06
C LEU A 359 -31.25 -6.10 12.91
N PRO A 360 -32.05 -7.19 13.04
CA PRO A 360 -33.50 -7.07 12.93
C PRO A 360 -34.10 -6.10 13.96
N GLN A 361 -33.55 -6.11 15.19
CA GLN A 361 -33.98 -5.21 16.26
C GLN A 361 -33.60 -3.76 15.98
N ALA A 362 -32.39 -3.51 15.48
CA ALA A 362 -31.94 -2.16 15.12
C ALA A 362 -32.74 -1.55 13.95
N VAL A 363 -33.22 -2.38 13.02
CA VAL A 363 -34.06 -1.95 11.88
C VAL A 363 -35.50 -1.68 12.32
N ASN A 364 -36.12 -2.62 13.04
CA ASN A 364 -37.53 -2.52 13.43
C ASN A 364 -37.76 -1.56 14.61
N HIS A 365 -36.76 -1.41 15.48
CA HIS A 365 -36.79 -0.57 16.67
C HIS A 365 -35.55 0.32 16.72
N GLY A 366 -35.50 1.34 15.86
CA GLY A 366 -34.33 2.21 15.69
C GLY A 366 -33.83 2.96 16.93
N THR A 367 -34.64 3.03 17.99
CA THR A 367 -34.30 3.60 19.30
C THR A 367 -33.79 2.57 20.32
N ASN A 368 -33.68 1.29 19.95
CA ASN A 368 -33.12 0.25 20.80
C ASN A 368 -31.59 0.45 20.92
N ALA A 369 -31.17 1.07 22.02
CA ALA A 369 -29.78 1.43 22.28
C ALA A 369 -28.83 0.21 22.24
N LEU A 370 -29.23 -0.91 22.83
CA LEU A 370 -28.41 -2.14 22.83
C LEU A 370 -28.23 -2.67 21.41
N ALA A 371 -29.30 -2.73 20.61
CA ALA A 371 -29.19 -3.22 19.23
C ALA A 371 -28.32 -2.30 18.36
N ARG A 372 -28.42 -0.97 18.55
CA ARG A 372 -27.58 0.03 17.89
C ARG A 372 -26.11 -0.13 18.26
N GLU A 373 -25.82 -0.25 19.55
CA GLU A 373 -24.48 -0.48 20.09
C GLU A 373 -23.87 -1.76 19.52
N LYS A 374 -24.56 -2.89 19.61
CA LYS A 374 -24.04 -4.17 19.11
C LYS A 374 -23.84 -4.17 17.60
N MET A 375 -24.70 -3.51 16.82
CA MET A 375 -24.48 -3.36 15.38
C MET A 375 -23.30 -2.44 15.06
N HIS A 376 -23.10 -1.37 15.83
CA HIS A 376 -21.98 -0.46 15.64
C HIS A 376 -20.65 -1.16 15.94
N ASN A 377 -20.59 -1.93 17.03
CA ASN A 377 -19.45 -2.78 17.35
C ASN A 377 -19.24 -3.88 16.29
N ALA A 378 -20.31 -4.54 15.82
CA ALA A 378 -20.21 -5.58 14.78
C ALA A 378 -19.59 -5.04 13.48
N SER A 379 -19.96 -3.82 13.07
CA SER A 379 -19.38 -3.12 11.92
C SER A 379 -17.86 -2.99 12.04
N THR A 380 -17.38 -2.47 13.17
CA THR A 380 -15.95 -2.28 13.40
C THR A 380 -15.21 -3.62 13.52
N ILE A 381 -15.80 -4.62 14.19
CA ILE A 381 -15.21 -5.97 14.32
C ILE A 381 -15.07 -6.63 12.93
N ALA A 382 -16.07 -6.50 12.07
CA ALA A 382 -15.97 -6.94 10.68
C ALA A 382 -14.85 -6.18 9.94
N GLY A 383 -14.75 -4.86 10.17
CA GLY A 383 -13.64 -4.00 9.73
C GLY A 383 -12.26 -4.55 10.06
N MET A 384 -12.03 -4.92 11.32
CA MET A 384 -10.77 -5.52 11.80
C MET A 384 -10.46 -6.86 11.11
N ALA A 385 -11.49 -7.64 10.77
CA ALA A 385 -11.33 -8.88 10.03
C ALA A 385 -10.96 -8.60 8.56
N PHE A 386 -11.79 -7.86 7.81
CA PHE A 386 -11.60 -7.67 6.38
C PHE A 386 -10.43 -6.74 6.04
N THR A 387 -10.02 -5.85 6.95
CA THR A 387 -8.79 -5.08 6.72
C THR A 387 -7.56 -5.97 6.65
N ASN A 388 -7.59 -7.19 7.15
CA ASN A 388 -6.47 -8.15 7.13
C ASN A 388 -6.74 -9.36 6.24
N ALA A 389 -7.99 -9.79 6.13
CA ALA A 389 -8.44 -10.90 5.29
C ALA A 389 -8.97 -10.46 3.91
N PHE A 390 -8.96 -9.16 3.61
CA PHE A 390 -9.58 -8.58 2.41
C PHE A 390 -11.05 -9.03 2.25
N LEU A 391 -11.59 -8.80 1.06
CA LEU A 391 -12.95 -9.15 0.67
C LEU A 391 -12.91 -10.11 -0.53
N GLY A 392 -14.06 -10.40 -1.11
CA GLY A 392 -14.18 -11.29 -2.26
C GLY A 392 -14.95 -10.67 -3.41
N ILE A 393 -15.50 -11.55 -4.25
CA ILE A 393 -16.20 -11.16 -5.47
C ILE A 393 -17.57 -10.52 -5.18
N ASN A 394 -18.13 -10.66 -3.98
CA ASN A 394 -19.39 -10.01 -3.61
C ASN A 394 -19.23 -8.50 -3.71
N HIS A 395 -18.19 -7.95 -3.07
CA HIS A 395 -17.89 -6.52 -3.15
C HIS A 395 -17.48 -6.08 -4.54
N CYS A 396 -16.75 -6.91 -5.30
CA CYS A 396 -16.44 -6.59 -6.70
C CYS A 396 -17.71 -6.38 -7.53
N LEU A 397 -18.69 -7.28 -7.42
CA LEU A 397 -19.96 -7.16 -8.12
C LEU A 397 -20.79 -5.99 -7.59
N ALA A 398 -20.83 -5.81 -6.26
CA ALA A 398 -21.58 -4.72 -5.62
C ALA A 398 -21.05 -3.33 -6.02
N HIS A 399 -19.73 -3.16 -6.16
CA HIS A 399 -19.15 -1.90 -6.67
C HIS A 399 -19.60 -1.57 -8.08
N ILE A 400 -19.64 -2.56 -8.98
CA ILE A 400 -20.09 -2.35 -10.36
C ILE A 400 -21.60 -2.06 -10.38
N LEU A 401 -22.41 -2.84 -9.67
CA LEU A 401 -23.85 -2.60 -9.58
C LEU A 401 -24.17 -1.22 -9.01
N GLY A 402 -23.48 -0.82 -7.93
CA GLY A 402 -23.65 0.48 -7.30
C GLY A 402 -23.23 1.63 -8.22
N ALA A 403 -22.12 1.50 -8.95
CA ALA A 403 -21.67 2.52 -9.89
C ALA A 403 -22.58 2.64 -11.12
N THR A 404 -23.03 1.52 -11.69
CA THR A 404 -23.85 1.51 -12.92
C THR A 404 -25.31 1.90 -12.68
N PHE A 405 -25.90 1.46 -11.56
CA PHE A 405 -27.34 1.61 -11.31
C PHE A 405 -27.65 2.51 -10.11
N HIS A 406 -26.64 3.13 -9.51
CA HIS A 406 -26.79 4.00 -8.33
C HIS A 406 -27.49 3.29 -7.15
N ILE A 407 -27.25 1.98 -7.01
CA ILE A 407 -27.78 1.17 -5.91
C ILE A 407 -26.89 1.37 -4.67
N PRO A 408 -27.47 1.62 -3.48
CA PRO A 408 -26.71 1.70 -2.23
C PRO A 408 -25.83 0.45 -1.99
N HIS A 409 -24.63 0.66 -1.46
CA HIS A 409 -23.59 -0.39 -1.40
C HIS A 409 -24.05 -1.67 -0.70
N GLY A 410 -24.55 -1.57 0.54
CA GLY A 410 -25.01 -2.72 1.30
C GLY A 410 -26.21 -3.44 0.68
N ARG A 411 -27.06 -2.71 -0.06
CA ARG A 411 -28.15 -3.31 -0.84
C ARG A 411 -27.62 -4.11 -2.02
N ALA A 412 -26.66 -3.55 -2.75
CA ALA A 412 -25.99 -4.26 -3.85
C ALA A 412 -25.30 -5.53 -3.33
N ASN A 413 -24.59 -5.44 -2.20
CA ASN A 413 -23.98 -6.60 -1.53
C ASN A 413 -25.01 -7.66 -1.17
N SER A 414 -26.18 -7.27 -0.66
CA SER A 414 -27.28 -8.19 -0.33
C SER A 414 -27.83 -8.94 -1.53
N LEU A 415 -28.00 -8.25 -2.68
CA LEU A 415 -28.56 -8.83 -3.90
C LEU A 415 -27.69 -9.96 -4.47
N VAL A 416 -26.37 -9.85 -4.35
CA VAL A 416 -25.41 -10.83 -4.93
C VAL A 416 -24.89 -11.86 -3.93
N MET A 417 -25.17 -11.72 -2.64
CA MET A 417 -24.60 -12.58 -1.58
C MET A 417 -24.92 -14.06 -1.77
N ILE A 418 -26.20 -14.40 -1.96
CA ILE A 418 -26.64 -15.78 -2.13
C ILE A 418 -25.98 -16.46 -3.35
N PRO A 419 -26.03 -15.88 -4.57
CA PRO A 419 -25.37 -16.50 -5.72
C PRO A 419 -23.85 -16.57 -5.55
N VAL A 420 -23.21 -15.59 -4.90
CA VAL A 420 -21.76 -15.62 -4.62
C VAL A 420 -21.38 -16.74 -3.64
N ILE A 421 -22.14 -16.92 -2.56
CA ILE A 421 -21.91 -18.03 -1.62
C ILE A 421 -22.00 -19.38 -2.34
N ARG A 422 -23.04 -19.58 -3.17
CA ARG A 422 -23.22 -20.81 -3.96
C ARG A 422 -22.08 -21.01 -4.96
N TYR A 423 -21.63 -19.95 -5.61
CA TYR A 423 -20.50 -20.00 -6.53
C TYR A 423 -19.20 -20.41 -5.82
N ASN A 424 -18.86 -19.74 -4.73
CA ASN A 424 -17.64 -20.03 -3.96
C ASN A 424 -17.67 -21.42 -3.32
N ALA A 425 -18.84 -21.90 -2.89
CA ALA A 425 -19.02 -23.23 -2.31
C ALA A 425 -18.98 -24.37 -3.36
N SER A 426 -19.08 -24.06 -4.65
CA SER A 426 -19.02 -25.05 -5.72
C SER A 426 -17.58 -25.55 -5.97
N LEU A 427 -17.45 -26.68 -6.67
CA LEU A 427 -16.14 -27.14 -7.13
C LEU A 427 -15.54 -26.11 -8.11
N PRO A 428 -14.40 -25.48 -7.76
CA PRO A 428 -13.89 -24.37 -8.54
C PRO A 428 -13.31 -24.85 -9.87
N LYS A 429 -13.67 -24.17 -10.97
CA LYS A 429 -13.01 -24.34 -12.27
C LYS A 429 -11.62 -23.69 -12.31
N LYS A 430 -11.36 -22.74 -11.40
CA LYS A 430 -10.10 -22.01 -11.29
C LYS A 430 -9.69 -21.90 -9.83
N PHE A 431 -8.43 -22.22 -9.54
CA PHE A 431 -7.87 -22.17 -8.19
C PHE A 431 -7.05 -20.89 -7.99
N VAL A 432 -7.24 -20.21 -6.86
CA VAL A 432 -6.40 -19.05 -6.52
C VAL A 432 -5.03 -19.57 -6.08
N ALA A 433 -3.98 -19.16 -6.78
CA ALA A 433 -2.61 -19.54 -6.48
C ALA A 433 -2.08 -18.80 -5.24
N TYR A 434 -2.50 -19.21 -4.05
CA TYR A 434 -2.04 -18.65 -2.79
C TYR A 434 -1.32 -19.70 -1.93
N PRO A 435 -0.07 -19.47 -1.45
CA PRO A 435 0.72 -20.51 -0.79
C PRO A 435 0.12 -21.13 0.48
N LYS A 436 -0.81 -20.47 1.19
CA LYS A 436 -1.53 -21.11 2.32
C LYS A 436 -2.79 -21.87 1.87
N TYR A 437 -3.38 -21.49 0.73
CA TYR A 437 -4.58 -22.10 0.18
C TYR A 437 -4.20 -23.39 -0.57
N ARG A 438 -4.42 -24.55 0.07
CA ARG A 438 -3.99 -25.86 -0.48
C ARG A 438 -5.09 -26.56 -1.27
N VAL A 439 -6.31 -26.48 -0.76
CA VAL A 439 -7.51 -27.13 -1.31
C VAL A 439 -8.68 -26.15 -1.20
N PRO A 440 -9.71 -26.29 -2.05
CA PRO A 440 -10.93 -25.50 -1.93
C PRO A 440 -11.58 -25.75 -0.56
N GLN A 441 -11.66 -24.72 0.28
CA GLN A 441 -12.19 -24.81 1.65
C GLN A 441 -13.39 -23.88 1.88
N ALA A 442 -13.89 -23.18 0.86
CA ALA A 442 -15.02 -22.27 1.01
C ALA A 442 -16.30 -23.00 1.48
N LYS A 443 -16.64 -24.16 0.90
CA LYS A 443 -17.80 -24.97 1.30
C LYS A 443 -17.80 -25.34 2.80
N PRO A 444 -16.77 -26.00 3.35
CA PRO A 444 -16.74 -26.30 4.78
C PRO A 444 -16.73 -25.05 5.66
N ARG A 445 -16.08 -23.96 5.22
CA ARG A 445 -16.07 -22.70 5.98
C ARG A 445 -17.44 -22.01 6.03
N TYR A 446 -18.24 -22.07 4.96
CA TYR A 446 -19.63 -21.61 5.01
C TYR A 446 -20.47 -22.47 5.97
N ALA A 447 -20.20 -23.78 6.06
CA ALA A 447 -20.87 -24.64 7.03
C ALA A 447 -20.47 -24.30 8.48
N GLU A 448 -19.21 -23.93 8.74
CA GLU A 448 -18.78 -23.44 10.06
C GLU A 448 -19.51 -22.15 10.48
N ILE A 449 -19.80 -21.25 9.54
CA ILE A 449 -20.65 -20.09 9.78
C ILE A 449 -22.06 -20.54 10.21
N ALA A 450 -22.67 -21.47 9.48
CA ALA A 450 -23.98 -22.02 9.82
C ALA A 450 -23.98 -22.69 11.21
N ALA A 451 -22.95 -23.47 11.52
CA ALA A 451 -22.79 -24.14 12.82
C ALA A 451 -22.68 -23.12 13.97
N THR A 452 -21.93 -22.03 13.77
CA THR A 452 -21.80 -20.92 14.74
C THR A 452 -23.15 -20.28 15.04
N LEU A 453 -24.02 -20.18 14.02
CA LEU A 453 -25.39 -19.68 14.13
C LEU A 453 -26.40 -20.73 14.61
N LYS A 454 -25.94 -21.95 14.93
CA LYS A 454 -26.78 -23.11 15.31
C LYS A 454 -27.80 -23.49 14.24
N LEU A 455 -27.46 -23.26 12.97
CA LEU A 455 -28.22 -23.69 11.81
C LEU A 455 -27.73 -25.07 11.32
N PRO A 456 -28.53 -25.81 10.55
CA PRO A 456 -28.07 -27.05 9.91
C PRO A 456 -26.81 -26.79 9.08
N ALA A 457 -25.75 -27.54 9.36
CA ALA A 457 -24.39 -27.30 8.85
C ALA A 457 -23.77 -28.53 8.17
N SER A 458 -24.60 -29.46 7.67
CA SER A 458 -24.08 -30.59 6.87
C SER A 458 -23.38 -30.08 5.62
N THR A 459 -22.24 -30.67 5.30
CA THR A 459 -21.54 -30.46 4.02
C THR A 459 -21.73 -31.62 3.05
N GLU A 460 -22.39 -32.70 3.50
CA GLU A 460 -22.78 -33.86 2.69
C GLU A 460 -24.07 -33.61 1.93
#